data_AF-A0A9Q1HC62-F1
#
_entry.id   AF-A0A9Q1HC62-F1
#
_cell.length_a   1.000
_cell.length_b   1.000
_cell.length_c   1.000
_cell.angle_alpha   90.00
_cell.angle_beta   90.00
_cell.angle_gamma   90.00
#
_symmetry.space_group_name_H-M   'P 1'
#
loop_
_entity.id
_entity.type
_entity.pdbx_description
1 polymer ?
#
loop_
_entity_poly.entity_id
_entity_poly.type
_entity_poly.pdbx_seq_one_letter_code
_entity_poly.pdbx_strand_id
1 'polypeptide(L)'
;MPIETMFGGIANSHSVPTSYDDFVDEVTKGMKHASYLVGQELVKCQARQADYYNSKSRFQPYTIGDLVWIDGPAKQRDKLAARWNGPFRVSRVMNNGGFLST
;
A
#
# COMPACT_ATOMS: atom_id res chain seq x y z
N MET A 1 12.34 13.88 -2.28
CA MET A 1 13.22 13.48 -1.16
C MET A 1 14.65 13.42 -1.68
N PRO A 2 15.61 14.13 -1.06
CA PRO A 2 17.02 14.12 -1.47
C PRO A 2 17.62 12.71 -1.38
N ILE A 3 18.52 12.37 -2.30
CA ILE A 3 19.16 11.05 -2.37
C ILE A 3 19.94 10.73 -1.08
N GLU A 4 20.56 11.74 -0.47
CA GLU A 4 21.33 11.60 0.78
C GLU A 4 20.45 11.27 1.99
N THR A 5 19.17 11.68 1.98
CA THR A 5 18.21 11.33 3.03
C THR A 5 17.71 9.88 2.90
N MET A 6 17.77 9.29 1.69
CA MET A 6 17.38 7.90 1.46
C MET A 6 18.48 6.89 1.83
N PHE A 7 19.75 7.30 1.75
CA PHE A 7 20.92 6.44 2.01
C PHE A 7 21.69 6.80 3.29
N GLY A 8 21.08 7.58 4.20
CA GLY A 8 21.73 8.20 5.38
C GLY A 8 22.20 7.26 6.50
N GLY A 9 22.69 6.06 6.18
CA GLY A 9 23.06 5.05 7.16
C GLY A 9 24.16 4.09 6.72
N ILE A 10 25.11 4.51 5.87
CA ILE A 10 26.37 3.78 5.78
C ILE A 10 27.22 4.24 6.95
N ALA A 11 27.03 3.60 8.11
CA ALA A 11 27.95 3.76 9.23
C ALA A 11 29.33 3.28 8.74
N ASN A 12 30.23 4.22 8.47
CA ASN A 12 31.61 3.96 8.11
C ASN A 12 32.35 3.37 9.31
N SER A 13 32.09 2.11 9.66
CA SER A 13 32.98 1.30 10.49
C SER A 13 34.02 0.64 9.58
N HIS A 14 34.81 1.44 8.88
CA HIS A 14 35.88 0.93 8.03
C HIS A 14 37.09 0.60 8.90
N SER A 15 37.42 -0.68 9.00
CA SER A 15 38.78 -1.10 9.35
C SER A 15 39.70 -0.59 8.23
N VAL A 16 40.80 0.09 8.58
CA VAL A 16 41.76 0.58 7.59
C VAL A 16 42.29 -0.62 6.80
N PRO A 17 42.05 -0.73 5.47
CA PRO A 17 42.53 -1.87 4.70
C PRO A 17 44.04 -1.87 4.69
N THR A 18 44.64 -2.96 5.16
CA THR A 18 46.10 -3.12 5.20
C THR A 18 46.70 -3.47 3.83
N SER A 19 45.85 -3.83 2.86
CA SER A 19 46.22 -4.24 1.50
C SER A 19 45.17 -3.82 0.47
N TYR A 20 45.58 -3.61 -0.78
CA TYR A 20 44.69 -3.25 -1.88
C TYR A 20 43.64 -4.33 -2.18
N ASP A 21 44.04 -5.61 -2.15
CA ASP A 21 43.12 -6.72 -2.43
C ASP A 21 42.02 -6.83 -1.36
N ASP A 22 42.37 -6.56 -0.10
CA ASP A 22 41.45 -6.54 1.05
C ASP A 22 40.41 -5.43 0.90
N PHE A 23 40.83 -4.26 0.42
CA PHE A 23 39.92 -3.16 0.11
C PHE A 23 38.94 -3.51 -1.02
N VAL A 24 39.43 -4.08 -2.13
CA VAL A 24 38.58 -4.45 -3.26
C VAL A 24 37.56 -5.51 -2.85
N ASP A 25 37.96 -6.46 -2.01
CA ASP A 25 37.08 -7.50 -1.49
C ASP A 25 35.99 -6.91 -0.56
N GLU A 26 36.33 -5.99 0.34
CA GLU A 26 35.38 -5.31 1.22
C GLU A 26 34.34 -4.52 0.40
N VAL A 27 34.80 -3.73 -0.58
CA VAL A 27 33.94 -2.95 -1.47
C VAL A 27 33.01 -3.86 -2.27
N THR A 28 33.55 -4.93 -2.85
CA THR A 28 32.78 -5.88 -3.65
C THR A 28 31.74 -6.59 -2.80
N LYS A 29 32.08 -6.96 -1.56
CA LYS A 29 31.16 -7.57 -0.59
C LYS A 29 30.05 -6.60 -0.17
N GLY A 30 30.40 -5.35 0.13
CA GLY A 30 29.45 -4.29 0.46
C GLY A 30 28.45 -4.05 -0.67
N MET A 31 28.95 -3.95 -1.90
CA MET A 31 28.11 -3.75 -3.08
C MET A 31 27.16 -4.93 -3.34
N LYS A 32 27.65 -6.17 -3.22
CA LYS A 32 26.80 -7.38 -3.35
C LYS A 32 25.73 -7.45 -2.27
N HIS A 33 26.08 -7.10 -1.03
CA HIS A 33 25.13 -7.10 0.07
C HIS A 33 24.06 -6.01 -0.11
N ALA A 34 24.47 -4.80 -0.48
CA ALA A 34 23.55 -3.70 -0.75
C ALA A 34 22.60 -4.03 -1.91
N SER A 35 23.10 -4.59 -3.01
CA SER A 35 22.26 -4.97 -4.15
C SER A 35 21.25 -6.05 -3.79
N TYR A 36 21.65 -7.03 -2.97
CA TYR A 36 20.75 -8.06 -2.45
C TYR A 36 19.62 -7.45 -1.61
N LEU A 37 19.92 -6.56 -0.66
CA LEU A 37 18.92 -5.90 0.18
C LEU A 37 17.95 -5.06 -0.66
N VAL A 38 18.47 -4.30 -1.61
CA VAL A 38 17.65 -3.50 -2.54
C VAL A 38 16.72 -4.41 -3.34
N GLY A 39 17.20 -5.54 -3.84
CA GLY A 39 16.37 -6.52 -4.54
C GLY A 39 15.23 -7.06 -3.68
N GLN A 40 15.50 -7.39 -2.42
CA GLN A 40 14.47 -7.86 -1.50
C GLN A 40 13.38 -6.80 -1.24
N GLU A 41 13.79 -5.56 -0.95
CA GLU A 41 12.85 -4.48 -0.67
C GLU A 41 12.04 -4.09 -1.93
N LEU A 42 12.65 -4.14 -3.10
CA LEU A 42 11.97 -3.91 -4.37
C LEU A 42 10.83 -4.89 -4.59
N VAL A 43 11.06 -6.19 -4.37
CA VAL A 43 10.01 -7.23 -4.50
C VAL A 43 8.86 -6.98 -3.52
N LYS A 44 9.17 -6.64 -2.26
CA LYS A 44 8.15 -6.31 -1.24
C LYS A 44 7.32 -5.09 -1.64
N CYS A 45 7.98 -4.03 -2.10
CA CYS A 45 7.33 -2.81 -2.55
C CYS A 45 6.44 -3.04 -3.76
N GLN A 46 6.89 -3.83 -4.74
CA GLN A 46 6.08 -4.21 -5.90
C GLN A 46 4.83 -4.99 -5.50
N ALA A 47 4.95 -5.95 -4.58
CA ALA A 47 3.80 -6.70 -4.06
C ALA A 47 2.79 -5.78 -3.36
N ARG A 48 3.27 -4.89 -2.47
CA ARG A 48 2.41 -3.91 -1.79
C ARG A 48 1.72 -2.96 -2.77
N GLN A 49 2.43 -2.50 -3.79
CA GLN A 49 1.87 -1.62 -4.81
C GLN A 49 0.77 -2.34 -5.60
N ALA A 50 1.01 -3.60 -5.99
CA ALA A 50 0.02 -4.43 -6.67
C ALA A 50 -1.22 -4.66 -5.79
N ASP A 51 -1.04 -4.97 -4.51
CA ASP A 51 -2.15 -5.14 -3.57
C ASP A 51 -2.95 -3.85 -3.37
N TYR A 52 -2.28 -2.71 -3.22
CA TYR A 52 -2.95 -1.42 -3.08
C TYR A 52 -3.74 -1.05 -4.32
N TYR A 53 -3.16 -1.22 -5.51
CA TYR A 53 -3.84 -0.95 -6.78
C TYR A 53 -5.05 -1.88 -6.97
N ASN A 54 -4.87 -3.18 -6.68
CA ASN A 54 -5.92 -4.18 -6.83
C ASN A 54 -6.93 -4.19 -5.67
N SER A 55 -6.72 -3.43 -4.61
CA SER A 55 -7.63 -3.38 -3.47
C SER A 55 -9.05 -2.97 -3.86
N LYS A 56 -9.19 -2.10 -4.87
CA LYS A 56 -10.48 -1.62 -5.39
C LYS A 56 -11.06 -2.48 -6.51
N SER A 57 -10.26 -3.37 -7.11
CA SER A 57 -10.72 -4.29 -8.15
C SER A 57 -11.21 -5.62 -7.56
N ARG A 58 -10.83 -5.94 -6.32
CA ARG A 58 -11.39 -7.06 -5.57
C ARG A 58 -12.83 -6.72 -5.18
N PHE A 59 -13.77 -7.27 -5.94
CA PHE A 59 -15.19 -7.20 -5.60
C PHE A 59 -15.41 -7.87 -4.24
N GLN A 60 -15.81 -7.08 -3.24
CA GLN A 60 -16.26 -7.58 -1.95
C GLN A 60 -17.80 -7.57 -1.97
N PRO A 61 -18.46 -8.73 -2.10
CA PRO A 61 -19.92 -8.79 -2.03
C PRO A 61 -20.38 -8.34 -0.65
N TYR A 62 -21.47 -7.56 -0.61
CA TYR A 62 -22.17 -7.25 0.62
C TYR A 62 -22.67 -8.53 1.28
N THR A 63 -22.77 -8.53 2.61
CA THR A 63 -23.38 -9.61 3.38
C THR A 63 -24.69 -9.16 4.01
N ILE A 64 -25.63 -10.09 4.18
CA ILE A 64 -26.91 -9.79 4.84
C ILE A 64 -26.60 -9.38 6.29
N GLY A 65 -27.09 -8.22 6.70
CA GLY A 65 -26.84 -7.64 8.02
C GLY A 65 -25.80 -6.51 8.04
N ASP A 66 -25.06 -6.29 6.96
CA ASP A 66 -24.10 -5.18 6.85
C ASP A 66 -24.78 -3.82 6.93
N LEU A 67 -24.11 -2.88 7.59
CA LEU A 67 -24.55 -1.49 7.68
C LEU A 67 -23.94 -0.68 6.54
N VAL A 68 -24.80 -0.08 5.73
CA VAL A 68 -24.44 0.66 4.52
C VAL A 68 -25.04 2.05 4.52
N TRP A 69 -24.31 2.99 3.96
CA TRP A 69 -24.76 4.36 3.74
C TRP A 69 -25.03 4.54 2.25
N ILE A 70 -26.18 5.10 1.91
CA ILE A 70 -26.62 5.26 0.53
C ILE A 70 -26.53 6.73 0.16
N ASP A 71 -25.84 7.06 -0.94
CA ASP A 71 -25.80 8.43 -1.46
C ASP A 71 -27.21 8.83 -1.93
N GLY A 72 -27.74 9.92 -1.38
CA GLY A 72 -29.06 10.44 -1.69
C GLY A 72 -28.97 11.55 -2.73
N PRO A 73 -29.12 11.27 -4.04
CA PRO A 73 -28.99 12.29 -5.09
C PRO A 73 -29.99 13.43 -4.95
N ALA A 74 -31.13 13.18 -4.28
CA ALA A 74 -32.14 14.19 -3.98
C ALA A 74 -31.61 15.35 -3.10
N LYS A 75 -30.62 15.09 -2.22
CA LYS A 75 -30.01 16.11 -1.35
C LYS A 75 -28.78 16.78 -1.96
N GLN A 76 -28.33 16.34 -3.14
CA GLN A 76 -27.12 16.85 -3.80
C GLN A 76 -27.25 18.33 -4.22
N ARG A 77 -28.48 18.84 -4.39
CA ARG A 77 -28.74 20.22 -4.79
C ARG A 77 -28.51 21.22 -3.66
N ASP A 78 -28.38 20.75 -2.42
CA ASP A 78 -28.19 21.60 -1.25
C ASP A 78 -26.76 21.42 -0.71
N LYS A 79 -25.93 22.47 -0.82
CA LYS A 79 -24.47 22.39 -0.62
C LYS A 79 -24.08 21.96 0.80
N LEU A 80 -24.96 22.21 1.77
CA LEU A 80 -24.72 21.92 3.19
C LEU A 80 -25.53 20.72 3.70
N ALA A 81 -26.34 20.08 2.85
CA ALA A 81 -27.10 18.92 3.27
C ALA A 81 -26.21 17.67 3.35
N ALA A 82 -26.48 16.82 4.35
CA ALA A 82 -25.86 15.51 4.43
C ALA A 82 -26.21 14.67 3.19
N ARG A 83 -25.19 14.34 2.40
CA ARG A 83 -25.32 13.60 1.14
C ARG A 83 -25.68 12.13 1.37
N TRP A 84 -25.17 11.57 2.45
CA TRP A 84 -25.35 10.17 2.80
C TRP A 84 -26.58 9.97 3.68
N ASN A 85 -27.41 8.99 3.33
CA ASN A 85 -28.55 8.54 4.13
C ASN A 85 -28.22 7.20 4.78
N GLY A 86 -28.74 6.99 6.00
CA GLY A 86 -28.53 5.76 6.75
C GLY A 86 -27.71 5.99 8.01
N PRO A 87 -27.49 4.93 8.80
CA PRO A 87 -27.17 3.60 8.32
C PRO A 87 -28.40 2.74 7.98
N PHE A 88 -28.34 2.05 6.84
CA PHE A 88 -29.30 1.03 6.43
C PHE A 88 -28.72 -0.36 6.61
N ARG A 89 -29.58 -1.37 6.75
CA ARG A 89 -29.10 -2.75 6.87
C ARG A 89 -29.38 -3.53 5.59
N VAL A 90 -28.37 -4.23 5.08
CA VAL A 90 -28.52 -5.10 3.91
C VAL A 90 -29.45 -6.27 4.27
N SER A 91 -30.61 -6.35 3.60
CA SER A 91 -31.59 -7.42 3.80
C SER A 91 -31.50 -8.52 2.73
N ARG A 92 -30.97 -8.19 1.55
CA ARG A 92 -30.75 -9.14 0.46
C ARG A 92 -29.56 -8.72 -0.40
N VAL A 93 -28.76 -9.69 -0.83
CA VAL A 93 -27.64 -9.52 -1.75
C VAL A 93 -28.05 -10.10 -3.11
N MET A 94 -27.77 -9.38 -4.20
CA MET A 94 -28.07 -9.79 -5.56
C MET A 94 -26.82 -10.36 -6.25
N ASN A 95 -27.00 -11.25 -7.23
CA ASN A 95 -25.90 -11.91 -7.95
C ASN A 95 -25.02 -10.94 -8.78
N ASN A 96 -25.48 -9.72 -9.03
CA ASN A 96 -24.75 -8.66 -9.73
C ASN A 96 -23.95 -7.74 -8.78
N GLY A 97 -23.90 -8.08 -7.48
CA GLY A 97 -23.25 -7.26 -6.45
C GLY A 97 -24.07 -6.09 -5.93
N GLY A 98 -25.31 -5.92 -6.41
CA GLY A 98 -26.29 -5.03 -5.78
C GLY A 98 -26.83 -5.59 -4.47
N PHE A 99 -27.51 -4.75 -3.70
CA PHE A 99 -28.18 -5.15 -2.47
C PHE A 99 -29.53 -4.43 -2.32
N LEU A 100 -30.42 -5.02 -1.54
CA LEU A 100 -31.59 -4.35 -0.97
C LEU A 100 -31.31 -4.06 0.49
N SER A 101 -31.72 -2.87 0.94
CA SER A 101 -31.61 -2.47 2.33
C SER A 101 -32.96 -2.08 2.89
N THR A 102 -33.13 -2.24 4.18
CA THR A 102 -34.35 -1.87 4.93
C THR A 102 -33.98 -1.01 6.12
#